data_AF-D0DUM0-F1
#
_entry.id   AF-D0DUM0-F1
#
_cell.length_a   1.000
_cell.length_b   1.000
_cell.length_c   1.000
_cell.angle_alpha   90.00
_cell.angle_beta   90.00
_cell.angle_gamma   90.00
#
_symmetry.space_group_name_H-M   'P 1'
#
loop_
_entity.id
_entity.type
_entity.pdbx_description
1 polymer ?
#
loop_
_entity_poly.entity_id
_entity_poly.type
_entity_poly.pdbx_seq_one_letter_code
_entity_poly.pdbx_strand_id
1 'polypeptide(L)'
;MTAANVVDVSEWQPTSIDWSNLKANGVKAVVVRIGHGVTRDEHAADHIANATKAGLIVHVYHYYEGVDGELQYSVNNAKSLNIQPNVYYFLDMEGTIAGSWPSIFDSFRNQWSTYGWNTGLYCSLSNYTKFDDATLVKQGVYRWIVAWGSSQPNNADMWQYDSKTGLGSYTSALDKDVDIAGKLVKEPDSTIVEPTDPNGNYMLKSGAFVGFDYSTTELQGGKMLVASPDGQNKIPKLAPTGAFLFNSADGDNMWALIKPKIDTIKGEEGNKGDAGAISDTSTDFNNLTSEGHYDIRISPSTQGKNGPKDGDWGLLDVKVAGRMVVQTYYGDANANVYVRNRRDGSTWTAWRSVTF
;
A
#
# COMPACT_ATOMS: atom_id res chain seq x y z
N MET A 1 -2.17 47.88 -13.90
CA MET A 1 -2.89 47.15 -12.84
C MET A 1 -2.76 45.68 -13.14
N THR A 2 -2.48 44.88 -12.11
CA THR A 2 -2.49 43.43 -12.19
C THR A 2 -3.93 42.97 -12.45
N ALA A 3 -4.17 42.26 -13.54
CA ALA A 3 -5.50 41.81 -13.93
C ALA A 3 -5.66 40.33 -13.58
N ALA A 4 -6.74 39.99 -12.87
CA ALA A 4 -7.03 38.62 -12.48
C ALA A 4 -7.17 37.72 -13.73
N ASN A 5 -6.47 36.59 -13.73
CA ASN A 5 -6.64 35.52 -14.72
C ASN A 5 -7.09 34.21 -14.06
N VAL A 6 -7.09 34.16 -12.73
CA VAL A 6 -7.66 33.10 -11.90
C VAL A 6 -8.49 33.76 -10.78
N VAL A 7 -9.53 33.07 -10.34
CA VAL A 7 -10.30 33.40 -9.14
C VAL A 7 -10.45 32.13 -8.32
N ASP A 8 -10.61 32.25 -7.02
CA ASP A 8 -11.01 31.13 -6.17
C ASP A 8 -12.38 31.35 -5.53
N VAL A 9 -13.08 30.24 -5.30
CA VAL A 9 -14.46 30.24 -4.80
C VAL A 9 -14.69 29.10 -3.82
N SER A 10 -15.72 29.27 -2.99
CA SER A 10 -16.22 28.30 -2.02
C SER A 10 -17.73 28.44 -1.87
N GLU A 11 -18.31 27.78 -0.86
CA GLU A 11 -19.71 27.96 -0.47
C GLU A 11 -20.07 29.41 -0.08
N TRP A 12 -19.08 30.25 0.23
CA TRP A 12 -19.30 31.67 0.49
C TRP A 12 -19.73 32.46 -0.76
N GLN A 13 -19.48 31.93 -1.96
CA GLN A 13 -19.99 32.48 -3.20
C GLN A 13 -21.23 31.68 -3.67
N PRO A 14 -22.27 32.35 -4.18
CA PRO A 14 -23.47 31.67 -4.65
C PRO A 14 -23.20 30.87 -5.93
N THR A 15 -23.92 29.77 -6.11
CA THR A 15 -23.82 28.92 -7.32
C THR A 15 -24.30 29.60 -8.60
N SER A 16 -24.98 30.75 -8.48
CA SER A 16 -25.50 31.56 -9.57
C SER A 16 -24.50 32.57 -10.17
N ILE A 17 -23.20 32.43 -9.89
CA ILE A 17 -22.15 33.24 -10.54
C ILE A 17 -22.30 33.17 -12.07
N ASP A 18 -22.20 34.33 -12.73
CA ASP A 18 -22.10 34.41 -14.19
C ASP A 18 -20.67 34.13 -14.64
N TRP A 19 -20.36 32.84 -14.78
CA TRP A 19 -19.04 32.34 -15.21
C TRP A 19 -18.63 32.84 -16.60
N SER A 20 -19.60 33.08 -17.49
CA SER A 20 -19.30 33.60 -18.83
C SER A 20 -18.85 35.06 -18.75
N ASN A 21 -19.43 35.83 -17.84
CA ASN A 21 -18.99 37.19 -17.56
C ASN A 21 -17.59 37.23 -16.92
N LEU A 22 -17.30 36.35 -15.95
CA LEU A 22 -15.94 36.25 -15.39
C LEU A 22 -14.90 35.94 -16.48
N LYS A 23 -15.21 34.98 -17.37
CA LYS A 23 -14.36 34.64 -18.51
C LYS A 23 -14.15 35.83 -19.47
N ALA A 24 -15.21 36.56 -19.77
CA ALA A 24 -15.14 37.77 -20.59
C ALA A 24 -14.29 38.89 -19.95
N ASN A 25 -14.16 38.89 -18.62
CA ASN A 25 -13.32 39.80 -17.86
C ASN A 25 -11.89 39.29 -17.62
N GLY A 26 -11.47 38.25 -18.34
CA GLY A 26 -10.08 37.80 -18.38
C GLY A 26 -9.75 36.58 -17.52
N VAL A 27 -10.72 36.07 -16.74
CA VAL A 27 -10.56 34.83 -15.99
C VAL A 27 -10.43 33.64 -16.96
N LYS A 28 -9.44 32.78 -16.71
CA LYS A 28 -9.13 31.60 -17.52
C LYS A 28 -9.27 30.30 -16.73
N ALA A 29 -9.02 30.36 -15.43
CA ALA A 29 -9.18 29.23 -14.54
C ALA A 29 -9.88 29.64 -13.24
N VAL A 30 -10.40 28.65 -12.52
CA VAL A 30 -10.96 28.79 -11.17
C VAL A 30 -10.33 27.75 -10.24
N VAL A 31 -10.07 28.13 -8.99
CA VAL A 31 -9.72 27.19 -7.91
C VAL A 31 -10.92 27.05 -6.97
N VAL A 32 -11.53 25.87 -6.92
CA VAL A 32 -12.75 25.62 -6.14
C VAL A 32 -12.40 24.96 -4.81
N ARG A 33 -12.89 25.48 -3.68
CA ARG A 33 -12.82 24.76 -2.42
C ARG A 33 -13.69 23.52 -2.52
N ILE A 34 -13.11 22.35 -2.31
CA ILE A 34 -13.89 21.11 -2.35
C ILE A 34 -14.19 20.56 -0.97
N GLY A 35 -13.38 20.90 0.03
CA GLY A 35 -13.62 20.51 1.41
C GLY A 35 -12.79 21.30 2.40
N HIS A 36 -13.12 21.13 3.67
CA HIS A 36 -12.39 21.67 4.81
C HIS A 36 -12.54 20.70 5.98
N GLY A 37 -11.45 20.38 6.70
CA GLY A 37 -11.52 19.34 7.73
C GLY A 37 -12.02 18.01 7.16
N VAL A 38 -13.16 17.54 7.67
CA VAL A 38 -13.87 16.35 7.17
C VAL A 38 -15.26 16.69 6.59
N THR A 39 -15.41 17.93 6.12
CA THR A 39 -16.66 18.49 5.61
C THR A 39 -16.53 18.86 4.13
N ARG A 40 -17.60 18.62 3.37
CA ARG A 40 -17.64 18.93 1.93
C ARG A 40 -18.17 20.34 1.79
N ASP A 41 -17.51 21.14 0.96
CA ASP A 41 -18.03 22.44 0.57
C ASP A 41 -19.34 22.26 -0.22
N GLU A 42 -20.40 22.91 0.25
CA GLU A 42 -21.77 22.67 -0.26
C GLU A 42 -21.92 23.07 -1.74
N HIS A 43 -21.13 24.03 -2.22
CA HIS A 43 -21.22 24.55 -3.59
C HIS A 43 -20.17 23.95 -4.53
N ALA A 44 -19.26 23.10 -4.05
CA ALA A 44 -18.16 22.55 -4.84
C ALA A 44 -18.60 21.94 -6.18
N ALA A 45 -19.62 21.07 -6.16
CA ALA A 45 -20.08 20.39 -7.38
C ALA A 45 -20.66 21.38 -8.40
N ASP A 46 -21.44 22.35 -7.95
CA ASP A 46 -22.06 23.34 -8.82
C ASP A 46 -21.00 24.29 -9.39
N HIS A 47 -20.05 24.75 -8.57
CA HIS A 47 -18.94 25.58 -9.04
C HIS A 47 -18.09 24.86 -10.09
N ILE A 48 -17.70 23.61 -9.84
CA ILE A 48 -16.95 22.77 -10.80
C ILE A 48 -17.73 22.62 -12.11
N ALA A 49 -19.00 22.22 -12.03
CA ALA A 49 -19.82 21.97 -13.21
C ALA A 49 -20.07 23.24 -14.03
N ASN A 50 -20.40 24.35 -13.37
CA ASN A 50 -20.75 25.60 -14.03
C ASN A 50 -19.51 26.30 -14.63
N ALA A 51 -18.37 26.29 -13.93
CA ALA A 51 -17.12 26.81 -14.47
C ALA A 51 -16.64 26.00 -15.69
N THR A 52 -16.69 24.66 -15.60
CA THR A 52 -16.35 23.77 -16.72
C THR A 52 -17.26 24.03 -17.91
N LYS A 53 -18.57 24.20 -17.68
CA LYS A 53 -19.56 24.51 -18.73
C LYS A 53 -19.28 25.86 -19.42
N ALA A 54 -18.74 26.84 -18.70
CA ALA A 54 -18.29 28.12 -19.27
C ALA A 54 -16.93 28.00 -20.01
N GLY A 55 -16.31 26.82 -19.97
CA GLY A 55 -15.00 26.55 -20.55
C GLY A 55 -13.86 27.23 -19.80
N LEU A 56 -13.97 27.34 -18.47
CA LEU A 56 -12.85 27.69 -17.60
C LEU A 56 -12.14 26.40 -17.17
N ILE A 57 -10.84 26.50 -16.99
CA ILE A 57 -10.04 25.40 -16.40
C ILE A 57 -10.34 25.34 -14.91
N VAL A 58 -10.55 24.14 -14.36
CA VAL A 58 -10.89 23.95 -12.95
C VAL A 58 -9.72 23.29 -12.21
N HIS A 59 -9.32 23.93 -11.13
CA HIS A 59 -8.44 23.41 -10.08
C HIS A 59 -9.19 23.42 -8.76
N VAL A 60 -8.60 22.83 -7.72
CA VAL A 60 -9.29 22.66 -6.44
C VAL A 60 -8.39 22.95 -5.26
N TYR A 61 -8.99 23.28 -4.12
CA TYR A 61 -8.28 23.39 -2.84
C TYR A 61 -9.06 22.74 -1.69
N HIS A 62 -8.32 22.37 -0.65
CA HIS A 62 -8.83 21.86 0.62
C HIS A 62 -8.29 22.72 1.76
N TYR A 63 -9.19 23.24 2.59
CA TYR A 63 -8.83 24.04 3.76
C TYR A 63 -8.47 23.14 4.94
N TYR A 64 -7.24 23.25 5.43
CA TYR A 64 -6.75 22.39 6.50
C TYR A 64 -7.24 22.82 7.89
N GLU A 65 -7.93 21.94 8.61
CA GLU A 65 -8.41 22.21 9.99
C GLU A 65 -7.63 21.46 11.08
N GLY A 66 -6.82 20.47 10.71
CA GLY A 66 -6.05 19.68 11.67
C GLY A 66 -6.86 18.65 12.44
N VAL A 67 -7.92 18.13 11.83
CA VAL A 67 -8.81 17.13 12.44
C VAL A 67 -8.44 15.70 12.03
N ASP A 68 -8.80 14.73 12.88
CA ASP A 68 -8.53 13.32 12.62
C ASP A 68 -9.21 12.84 11.32
N GLY A 69 -8.44 12.16 10.47
CA GLY A 69 -8.93 11.59 9.21
C GLY A 69 -9.00 12.56 8.02
N GLU A 70 -8.64 13.83 8.20
CA GLU A 70 -8.72 14.88 7.17
C GLU A 70 -7.96 14.54 5.88
N LEU A 71 -6.76 13.96 5.97
CA LEU A 71 -6.01 13.53 4.78
C LEU A 71 -6.80 12.53 3.94
N GLN A 72 -7.33 11.48 4.57
CA GLN A 72 -8.11 10.46 3.89
C GLN A 72 -9.41 11.03 3.34
N TYR A 73 -10.04 11.94 4.08
CA TYR A 73 -11.22 12.65 3.64
C TYR A 73 -10.95 13.47 2.37
N SER A 74 -9.86 14.26 2.33
CA SER A 74 -9.50 15.10 1.17
C SER A 74 -9.37 14.29 -0.12
N VAL A 75 -8.82 13.07 -0.03
CA VAL A 75 -8.68 12.12 -1.14
C VAL A 75 -10.05 11.58 -1.56
N ASN A 76 -10.84 11.09 -0.61
CA ASN A 76 -12.14 10.48 -0.89
C ASN A 76 -13.11 11.50 -1.49
N ASN A 77 -13.09 12.72 -0.98
CA ASN A 77 -13.92 13.81 -1.46
C ASN A 77 -13.55 14.20 -2.89
N ALA A 78 -12.25 14.38 -3.18
CA ALA A 78 -11.77 14.64 -4.55
C ALA A 78 -12.15 13.52 -5.53
N LYS A 79 -12.04 12.25 -5.12
CA LYS A 79 -12.52 11.12 -5.92
C LYS A 79 -14.03 11.18 -6.16
N SER A 80 -14.82 11.50 -5.14
CA SER A 80 -16.30 11.59 -5.25
C SER A 80 -16.75 12.72 -6.18
N LEU A 81 -15.94 13.77 -6.30
CA LEU A 81 -16.14 14.90 -7.21
C LEU A 81 -15.54 14.65 -8.60
N ASN A 82 -14.95 13.48 -8.84
CA ASN A 82 -14.30 13.11 -10.09
C ASN A 82 -13.22 14.13 -10.53
N ILE A 83 -12.42 14.61 -9.57
CA ILE A 83 -11.31 15.53 -9.86
C ILE A 83 -10.27 14.81 -10.72
N GLN A 84 -10.04 15.34 -11.91
CA GLN A 84 -9.18 14.71 -12.92
C GLN A 84 -7.71 14.76 -12.50
N PRO A 85 -6.87 13.78 -12.91
CA PRO A 85 -5.42 13.88 -12.80
C PRO A 85 -4.88 15.14 -13.49
N ASN A 86 -3.65 15.53 -13.17
CA ASN A 86 -2.90 16.67 -13.70
C ASN A 86 -3.49 18.07 -13.40
N VAL A 87 -4.68 18.18 -12.79
CA VAL A 87 -5.11 19.45 -12.17
C VAL A 87 -4.28 19.73 -10.92
N TYR A 88 -4.17 21.01 -10.54
CA TYR A 88 -3.60 21.39 -9.26
C TYR A 88 -4.63 21.20 -8.14
N TYR A 89 -4.20 20.52 -7.08
CA TYR A 89 -4.89 20.42 -5.80
C TYR A 89 -4.06 21.16 -4.74
N PHE A 90 -4.62 22.24 -4.21
CA PHE A 90 -3.97 23.08 -3.22
C PHE A 90 -4.35 22.67 -1.80
N LEU A 91 -3.35 22.57 -0.91
CA LEU A 91 -3.61 22.55 0.52
C LEU A 91 -3.56 23.98 1.01
N ASP A 92 -4.69 24.47 1.51
CA ASP A 92 -4.79 25.78 2.14
C ASP A 92 -4.36 25.64 3.61
N MET A 93 -3.21 26.25 3.91
CA MET A 93 -2.58 26.26 5.22
C MET A 93 -2.58 27.67 5.80
N GLU A 94 -3.58 27.94 6.63
CA GLU A 94 -3.74 29.22 7.29
C GLU A 94 -4.22 29.09 8.75
N GLY A 95 -4.34 30.23 9.43
CA GLY A 95 -4.69 30.27 10.83
C GLY A 95 -3.60 29.71 11.77
N THR A 96 -4.05 29.15 12.89
CA THR A 96 -3.17 28.57 13.91
C THR A 96 -3.18 27.06 13.80
N ILE A 97 -2.26 26.53 12.99
CA ILE A 97 -2.08 25.09 12.81
C ILE A 97 -1.02 24.57 13.79
N ALA A 98 -1.39 23.54 14.56
CA ALA A 98 -0.48 22.82 15.44
C ALA A 98 0.45 21.88 14.66
N GLY A 99 1.67 21.69 15.16
CA GLY A 99 2.65 20.76 14.57
C GLY A 99 3.51 21.37 13.45
N SER A 100 4.20 20.50 12.73
CA SER A 100 5.12 20.89 11.66
C SER A 100 4.37 21.10 10.35
N TRP A 101 4.27 22.37 9.90
CA TRP A 101 3.61 22.72 8.65
C TRP A 101 4.21 22.00 7.43
N PRO A 102 5.55 21.97 7.24
CA PRO A 102 6.15 21.20 6.14
C PRO A 102 5.78 19.73 6.18
N SER A 103 5.78 19.09 7.36
CA SER A 103 5.48 17.66 7.49
C SER A 103 4.01 17.35 7.22
N ILE A 104 3.09 18.22 7.66
CA ILE A 104 1.67 18.13 7.35
C ILE A 104 1.48 18.25 5.84
N PHE A 105 2.01 19.31 5.23
CA PHE A 105 1.92 19.54 3.80
C PHE A 105 2.48 18.37 2.98
N ASP A 106 3.67 17.87 3.33
CA ASP A 106 4.30 16.75 2.63
C ASP A 106 3.44 15.47 2.68
N SER A 107 2.67 15.27 3.74
CA SER A 107 1.75 14.12 3.86
C SER A 107 0.64 14.18 2.82
N PHE A 108 0.00 15.35 2.67
CA PHE A 108 -1.02 15.57 1.64
C PHE A 108 -0.41 15.51 0.24
N ARG A 109 0.72 16.20 0.04
CA ARG A 109 1.45 16.23 -1.22
C ARG A 109 1.77 14.82 -1.73
N ASN A 110 2.38 13.99 -0.88
CA ASN A 110 2.74 12.62 -1.22
C ASN A 110 1.50 11.80 -1.56
N GLN A 111 0.43 11.89 -0.76
CA GLN A 111 -0.79 11.13 -1.00
C GLN A 111 -1.49 11.53 -2.30
N TRP A 112 -1.70 12.83 -2.51
CA TRP A 112 -2.36 13.37 -3.70
C TRP A 112 -1.60 13.01 -4.98
N SER A 113 -0.26 13.01 -4.93
CA SER A 113 0.56 12.63 -6.09
C SER A 113 0.33 11.18 -6.55
N THR A 114 -0.08 10.26 -5.67
CA THR A 114 -0.39 8.87 -6.06
C THR A 114 -1.66 8.74 -6.90
N TYR A 115 -2.51 9.78 -6.91
CA TYR A 115 -3.71 9.89 -7.74
C TYR A 115 -3.48 10.78 -8.98
N GLY A 116 -2.23 11.18 -9.23
CA GLY A 116 -1.86 11.98 -10.39
C GLY A 116 -2.20 13.47 -10.27
N TRP A 117 -2.59 13.98 -9.10
CA TRP A 117 -2.83 15.41 -8.91
C TRP A 117 -1.51 16.16 -8.76
N ASN A 118 -1.41 17.30 -9.45
CA ASN A 118 -0.34 18.26 -9.21
C ASN A 118 -0.60 18.95 -7.87
N THR A 119 0.44 19.25 -7.11
CA THR A 119 0.29 19.70 -5.73
C THR A 119 0.63 21.17 -5.61
N GLY A 120 -0.21 21.90 -4.88
CA GLY A 120 0.01 23.30 -4.58
C GLY A 120 -0.10 23.59 -3.09
N LEU A 121 0.64 24.58 -2.63
CA LEU A 121 0.56 25.14 -1.28
C LEU A 121 -0.09 26.50 -1.38
N TYR A 122 -1.20 26.70 -0.68
CA TYR A 122 -1.73 28.03 -0.39
C TYR A 122 -1.36 28.43 1.03
N CYS A 123 -0.80 29.64 1.19
CA CYS A 123 -0.66 30.29 2.49
C CYS A 123 -0.36 31.78 2.34
N SER A 124 -0.45 32.54 3.43
CA SER A 124 -0.02 33.94 3.45
C SER A 124 1.49 34.08 3.32
N LEU A 125 1.93 35.23 2.79
CA LEU A 125 3.35 35.55 2.67
C LEU A 125 4.11 35.42 4.01
N SER A 126 3.46 35.75 5.13
CA SER A 126 4.05 35.59 6.46
C SER A 126 4.15 34.12 6.86
N ASN A 127 3.14 33.30 6.56
CA ASN A 127 3.15 31.87 6.84
C ASN A 127 4.10 31.09 5.93
N TYR A 128 4.35 31.57 4.72
CA TYR A 128 5.27 30.96 3.78
C TYR A 128 6.69 30.81 4.35
N THR A 129 7.09 31.68 5.29
CA THR A 129 8.39 31.59 6.00
C THR A 129 8.58 30.31 6.82
N LYS A 130 7.52 29.52 7.04
CA LYS A 130 7.57 28.21 7.70
C LYS A 130 8.07 27.09 6.78
N PHE A 131 8.18 27.35 5.48
CA PHE A 131 8.61 26.39 4.48
C PHE A 131 9.97 26.79 3.89
N ASP A 132 10.71 25.79 3.41
CA ASP A 132 11.93 26.00 2.64
C ASP A 132 11.59 26.07 1.14
N ASP A 133 11.68 27.27 0.55
CA ASP A 133 11.34 27.52 -0.87
C ASP A 133 12.15 26.63 -1.82
N ALA A 134 13.46 26.46 -1.56
CA ALA A 134 14.31 25.64 -2.41
C ALA A 134 13.84 24.17 -2.46
N THR A 135 13.39 23.63 -1.32
CA THR A 135 12.78 22.30 -1.24
C THR A 135 11.46 22.24 -2.01
N LEU A 136 10.56 23.20 -1.82
CA LEU A 136 9.27 23.24 -2.53
C LEU A 136 9.46 23.32 -4.05
N VAL A 137 10.37 24.17 -4.52
CA VAL A 137 10.73 24.29 -5.95
C VAL A 137 11.25 22.97 -6.49
N LYS A 138 12.15 22.31 -5.76
CA LYS A 138 12.71 21.01 -6.16
C LYS A 138 11.65 19.91 -6.21
N GLN A 139 10.66 19.98 -5.32
CA GLN A 139 9.53 19.05 -5.28
C GLN A 139 8.46 19.36 -6.34
N GLY A 140 8.59 20.47 -7.09
CA GLY A 140 7.63 20.88 -8.11
C GLY A 140 6.32 21.43 -7.54
N VAL A 141 6.30 21.87 -6.28
CA VAL A 141 5.11 22.40 -5.61
C VAL A 141 4.73 23.75 -6.20
N TYR A 142 3.44 23.94 -6.50
CA TYR A 142 2.91 25.23 -6.92
C TYR A 142 2.68 26.16 -5.73
N ARG A 143 3.28 27.35 -5.75
CA ARG A 143 3.25 28.28 -4.61
C ARG A 143 2.18 29.35 -4.84
N TRP A 144 1.02 29.15 -4.24
CA TRP A 144 -0.06 30.12 -4.21
C TRP A 144 0.07 30.97 -2.94
N ILE A 145 0.45 32.24 -3.10
CA ILE A 145 0.78 33.11 -1.97
C ILE A 145 -0.22 34.26 -1.90
N VAL A 146 -0.85 34.43 -0.75
CA VAL A 146 -1.69 35.59 -0.47
C VAL A 146 -0.89 36.73 0.13
N ALA A 147 -1.01 37.91 -0.50
CA ALA A 147 -0.35 39.14 -0.05
C ALA A 147 -1.11 40.40 -0.48
N TRP A 148 -1.92 40.95 0.41
CA TRP A 148 -2.79 42.11 0.16
C TRP A 148 -2.03 43.44 0.12
N GLY A 149 -2.35 44.33 -0.83
CA GLY A 149 -1.83 45.71 -0.85
C GLY A 149 -0.30 45.82 -0.97
N SER A 150 0.34 44.76 -1.47
CA SER A 150 1.79 44.64 -1.60
C SER A 150 2.20 44.48 -3.07
N SER A 151 3.51 44.56 -3.35
CA SER A 151 4.05 44.12 -4.63
C SER A 151 3.98 42.60 -4.75
N GLN A 152 3.84 42.09 -5.97
CA GLN A 152 3.88 40.67 -6.28
C GLN A 152 5.03 39.95 -5.53
N PRO A 153 4.77 38.89 -4.77
CA PRO A 153 5.82 38.12 -4.11
C PRO A 153 6.74 37.42 -5.13
N ASN A 154 8.05 37.49 -4.93
CA ASN A 154 9.05 36.92 -5.85
C ASN A 154 9.03 35.37 -5.90
N ASN A 155 8.52 34.75 -4.85
CA ASN A 155 8.45 33.31 -4.63
C ASN A 155 7.07 32.71 -4.97
N ALA A 156 6.15 33.53 -5.51
CA ALA A 156 4.82 33.07 -5.89
C ALA A 156 4.79 32.54 -7.34
N ASP A 157 4.17 31.39 -7.53
CA ASP A 157 3.72 30.94 -8.86
C ASP A 157 2.31 31.47 -9.16
N MET A 158 1.50 31.70 -8.12
CA MET A 158 0.22 32.39 -8.17
C MET A 158 0.11 33.35 -6.98
N TRP A 159 -0.41 34.54 -7.22
CA TRP A 159 -0.55 35.58 -6.21
C TRP A 159 -2.01 35.99 -6.04
N GLN A 160 -2.56 35.75 -4.85
CA GLN A 160 -3.85 36.29 -4.43
C GLN A 160 -3.65 37.71 -3.91
N TYR A 161 -4.22 38.68 -4.62
CA TYR A 161 -3.89 40.10 -4.42
C TYR A 161 -5.08 40.97 -3.97
N ASP A 162 -6.31 40.50 -4.16
CA ASP A 162 -7.53 41.14 -3.66
C ASP A 162 -8.61 40.10 -3.31
N SER A 163 -9.36 40.34 -2.23
CA SER A 163 -10.49 39.54 -1.73
C SER A 163 -11.74 40.38 -1.46
N LYS A 164 -11.67 41.70 -1.67
CA LYS A 164 -12.67 42.64 -1.14
C LYS A 164 -13.68 43.11 -2.18
N THR A 165 -13.34 43.00 -3.46
CA THR A 165 -14.15 43.56 -4.54
C THR A 165 -14.44 42.52 -5.60
N GLY A 166 -15.61 42.63 -6.21
CA GLY A 166 -16.02 41.71 -7.27
C GLY A 166 -15.25 41.88 -8.59
N LEU A 167 -15.73 41.18 -9.61
CA LEU A 167 -15.20 41.21 -10.98
C LEU A 167 -16.34 41.13 -11.99
N GLY A 168 -16.36 42.07 -12.94
CA GLY A 168 -17.40 42.13 -13.96
C GLY A 168 -18.78 42.40 -13.38
N SER A 169 -19.77 41.56 -13.70
CA SER A 169 -21.14 41.65 -13.19
C SER A 169 -21.30 41.11 -11.76
N TYR A 170 -20.34 40.33 -11.26
CA TYR A 170 -20.31 39.89 -9.87
C TYR A 170 -19.71 41.00 -9.01
N THR A 171 -20.50 41.64 -8.16
CA THR A 171 -20.09 42.85 -7.41
C THR A 171 -19.69 42.59 -5.96
N SER A 172 -20.02 41.42 -5.42
CA SER A 172 -19.65 40.99 -4.06
C SER A 172 -18.16 40.62 -3.97
N ALA A 173 -17.67 40.41 -2.74
CA ALA A 173 -16.30 39.96 -2.48
C ALA A 173 -15.96 38.68 -3.27
N LEU A 174 -14.88 38.75 -4.04
CA LEU A 174 -14.35 37.66 -4.83
C LEU A 174 -12.83 37.68 -4.74
N ASP A 175 -12.25 36.52 -4.47
CA ASP A 175 -10.82 36.36 -4.41
C ASP A 175 -10.24 36.34 -5.82
N LYS A 176 -9.23 37.19 -6.03
CA LYS A 176 -8.64 37.49 -7.32
C LYS A 176 -7.16 37.20 -7.30
N ASP A 177 -6.78 36.46 -8.32
CA ASP A 177 -5.44 35.91 -8.44
C ASP A 177 -4.82 36.18 -9.79
N VAL A 178 -3.50 36.21 -9.77
CA VAL A 178 -2.70 36.11 -10.98
C VAL A 178 -1.83 34.88 -10.93
N ASP A 179 -2.11 33.97 -11.87
CA ASP A 179 -1.21 32.90 -12.26
C ASP A 179 0.00 33.50 -12.99
N ILE A 180 1.12 33.60 -12.25
CA ILE A 180 2.39 34.20 -12.70
C ILE A 180 3.17 33.19 -13.53
N ALA A 181 3.23 31.94 -13.09
CA ALA A 181 3.96 30.89 -13.81
C ALA A 181 3.19 30.37 -15.04
N GLY A 182 1.90 30.67 -15.14
CA GLY A 182 1.07 30.39 -16.31
C GLY A 182 0.74 28.92 -16.49
N LYS A 183 0.73 28.14 -15.40
CA LYS A 183 0.45 26.69 -15.44
C LYS A 183 -1.02 26.36 -15.17
N LEU A 184 -1.76 27.21 -14.45
CA LEU A 184 -3.17 26.99 -14.14
C LEU A 184 -4.08 27.42 -15.29
N VAL A 185 -3.63 28.40 -16.07
CA VAL A 185 -4.38 28.92 -17.23
C VAL A 185 -4.13 28.13 -18.52
N LYS A 186 -3.54 26.94 -18.40
CA LYS A 186 -3.31 25.99 -19.49
C LYS A 186 -4.10 24.72 -19.18
N GLU A 187 -4.67 24.13 -20.23
CA GLU A 187 -5.35 22.84 -20.09
C GLU A 187 -4.38 21.82 -19.46
N PRO A 188 -4.81 21.06 -18.45
CA PRO A 188 -4.02 19.99 -17.86
C PRO A 188 -3.58 18.99 -18.94
N ASP A 189 -2.39 18.42 -18.78
CA ASP A 189 -1.94 17.33 -19.66
C ASP A 189 -2.93 16.16 -19.58
N SER A 190 -3.20 15.51 -20.71
CA SER A 190 -4.11 14.37 -20.80
C SER A 190 -3.41 13.04 -20.52
N THR A 191 -2.11 13.06 -20.19
CA THR A 191 -1.37 11.87 -19.75
C THR A 191 -2.01 11.23 -18.53
N ILE A 192 -2.56 10.03 -18.73
CA ILE A 192 -3.14 9.21 -17.67
C ILE A 192 -2.01 8.75 -16.75
N VAL A 193 -2.02 9.21 -15.49
CA VAL A 193 -1.23 8.61 -14.42
C VAL A 193 -2.06 7.46 -13.86
N GLU A 194 -1.64 6.22 -14.11
CA GLU A 194 -2.27 5.06 -13.49
C GLU A 194 -2.07 5.13 -11.96
N PRO A 195 -3.15 5.12 -11.15
CA PRO A 195 -3.03 5.19 -9.70
C PRO A 195 -2.18 4.03 -9.18
N THR A 196 -1.19 4.31 -8.34
CA THR A 196 -0.37 3.24 -7.72
C THR A 196 -1.17 2.41 -6.71
N ASP A 197 -2.35 2.89 -6.29
CA ASP A 197 -3.38 2.13 -5.55
C ASP A 197 -4.74 2.21 -6.27
N PRO A 198 -4.99 1.33 -7.26
CA PRO A 198 -6.23 1.36 -8.05
C PRO A 198 -7.49 0.99 -7.24
N ASN A 199 -7.33 0.39 -6.05
CA ASN A 199 -8.45 -0.08 -5.24
C ASN A 199 -8.72 0.78 -3.99
N GLY A 200 -7.81 1.70 -3.63
CA GLY A 200 -7.94 2.57 -2.46
C GLY A 200 -7.94 1.83 -1.12
N ASN A 201 -7.41 0.60 -1.10
CA ASN A 201 -7.43 -0.27 0.09
C ASN A 201 -6.28 0.03 1.05
N TYR A 202 -5.29 0.83 0.65
CA TYR A 202 -4.18 1.20 1.51
C TYR A 202 -4.49 2.48 2.28
N MET A 203 -4.96 2.32 3.52
CA MET A 203 -5.10 3.45 4.45
C MET A 203 -3.72 3.96 4.89
N LEU A 204 -3.28 5.08 4.32
CA LEU A 204 -2.10 5.80 4.77
C LEU A 204 -2.51 6.79 5.88
N LYS A 205 -1.86 6.71 7.05
CA LYS A 205 -2.07 7.68 8.13
C LYS A 205 -1.41 9.01 7.75
N SER A 206 -1.95 10.13 8.24
CA SER A 206 -1.27 11.43 8.15
C SER A 206 0.16 11.31 8.70
N GLY A 207 1.14 11.86 7.99
CA GLY A 207 2.56 11.68 8.28
C GLY A 207 3.23 10.53 7.52
N ALA A 208 2.49 9.55 7.00
CA ALA A 208 3.10 8.36 6.41
C ALA A 208 3.91 8.68 5.15
N PHE A 209 5.11 8.10 5.02
CA PHE A 209 5.95 8.24 3.84
C PHE A 209 6.85 7.01 3.58
N VAL A 210 7.28 6.84 2.33
CA VAL A 210 8.42 6.00 1.97
C VAL A 210 9.43 6.90 1.25
N GLY A 211 10.67 6.90 1.71
CA GLY A 211 11.68 7.83 1.18
C GLY A 211 13.07 7.55 1.69
N PHE A 212 14.04 8.35 1.24
CA PHE A 212 15.41 8.26 1.75
C PHE A 212 15.61 9.15 2.96
N ASP A 213 16.07 8.59 4.07
CA ASP A 213 16.33 9.32 5.31
C ASP A 213 17.56 8.77 6.06
N TYR A 214 18.11 9.54 6.99
CA TYR A 214 19.27 9.14 7.78
C TYR A 214 18.84 8.30 8.99
N SER A 215 19.33 7.06 9.04
CA SER A 215 19.21 6.23 10.23
C SER A 215 20.40 6.45 11.16
N THR A 216 20.11 6.65 12.44
CA THR A 216 21.10 6.66 13.54
C THR A 216 21.16 5.33 14.28
N THR A 217 20.45 4.30 13.80
CA THR A 217 20.49 2.97 14.42
C THR A 217 21.90 2.39 14.41
N GLU A 218 22.20 1.56 15.41
CA GLU A 218 23.51 0.88 15.55
C GLU A 218 23.82 -0.08 14.38
N LEU A 219 22.82 -0.38 13.53
CA LEU A 219 22.86 -1.29 12.39
C LEU A 219 23.39 -0.62 11.10
N GLN A 220 24.52 0.10 11.20
CA GLN A 220 25.18 0.85 10.12
C GLN A 220 24.49 2.19 9.81
N GLY A 221 24.98 3.30 10.38
CA GLY A 221 24.42 4.63 10.09
C GLY A 221 24.54 5.05 8.60
N GLY A 222 23.69 5.97 8.16
CA GLY A 222 23.73 6.51 6.79
C GLY A 222 22.34 6.80 6.19
N LYS A 223 22.31 7.23 4.93
CA LYS A 223 21.07 7.50 4.18
C LYS A 223 20.47 6.21 3.65
N MET A 224 19.34 5.79 4.22
CA MET A 224 18.65 4.53 3.93
C MET A 224 17.34 4.77 3.23
N LEU A 225 16.80 3.76 2.55
CA LEU A 225 15.37 3.72 2.24
C LEU A 225 14.61 3.42 3.55
N VAL A 226 13.67 4.28 3.90
CA VAL A 226 12.90 4.25 5.14
C VAL A 226 11.42 4.26 4.80
N ALA A 227 10.66 3.44 5.52
CA ALA A 227 9.21 3.54 5.57
C ALA A 227 8.81 4.14 6.92
N SER A 228 7.88 5.08 6.93
CA SER A 228 7.27 5.61 8.13
C SER A 228 5.75 5.50 8.01
N PRO A 229 5.09 4.65 8.82
CA PRO A 229 3.65 4.47 8.73
C PRO A 229 2.83 5.60 9.38
N ASP A 230 3.47 6.52 10.11
CA ASP A 230 2.82 7.59 10.88
C ASP A 230 3.61 8.91 10.89
N GLY A 231 4.70 8.99 10.10
CA GLY A 231 5.59 10.14 10.03
C GLY A 231 6.53 10.31 11.22
N GLN A 232 6.38 9.52 12.27
CA GLN A 232 7.20 9.59 13.49
C GLN A 232 8.15 8.40 13.56
N ASN A 233 7.61 7.19 13.41
CA ASN A 233 8.35 5.95 13.46
C ASN A 233 9.03 5.70 12.12
N LYS A 234 10.35 5.77 12.10
CA LYS A 234 11.16 5.50 10.91
C LYS A 234 11.65 4.06 10.95
N ILE A 235 11.24 3.28 9.96
CA ILE A 235 11.59 1.86 9.83
C ILE A 235 12.54 1.73 8.63
N PRO A 236 13.85 1.52 8.87
CA PRO A 236 14.80 1.22 7.80
C PRO A 236 14.40 -0.03 7.01
N LYS A 237 14.51 0.03 5.67
CA LYS A 237 14.18 -1.08 4.76
C LYS A 237 15.35 -1.52 3.90
N LEU A 238 16.17 -0.57 3.41
CA LEU A 238 17.36 -0.86 2.60
C LEU A 238 18.53 0.03 3.01
N ALA A 239 19.61 -0.59 3.46
CA ALA A 239 20.85 0.09 3.83
C ALA A 239 21.71 0.44 2.61
N PRO A 240 22.63 1.42 2.69
CA PRO A 240 23.61 1.73 1.64
C PRO A 240 24.48 0.54 1.23
N THR A 241 24.64 -0.44 2.12
CA THR A 241 25.38 -1.68 1.88
C THR A 241 24.63 -2.68 1.00
N GLY A 242 23.37 -2.39 0.65
CA GLY A 242 22.49 -3.31 -0.08
C GLY A 242 21.76 -4.31 0.84
N ALA A 243 21.94 -4.21 2.16
CA ALA A 243 21.24 -5.07 3.11
C ALA A 243 19.76 -4.67 3.24
N PHE A 244 18.88 -5.65 3.08
CA PHE A 244 17.47 -5.50 3.45
C PHE A 244 17.29 -5.69 4.95
N LEU A 245 16.52 -4.78 5.55
CA LEU A 245 16.23 -4.78 6.98
C LEU A 245 14.74 -5.08 7.17
N PHE A 246 14.44 -6.14 7.93
CA PHE A 246 13.09 -6.60 8.21
C PHE A 246 12.85 -6.59 9.71
N ASN A 247 11.73 -6.01 10.15
CA ASN A 247 11.26 -6.15 11.51
C ASN A 247 10.27 -7.32 11.65
N SER A 248 9.77 -7.59 12.86
CA SER A 248 8.82 -8.68 13.09
C SER A 248 7.55 -8.57 12.25
N ALA A 249 7.01 -7.36 12.07
CA ALA A 249 5.82 -7.14 11.25
C ALA A 249 6.09 -7.41 9.76
N ASP A 250 7.28 -7.09 9.25
CA ASP A 250 7.69 -7.48 7.90
C ASP A 250 7.73 -9.02 7.77
N GLY A 251 8.24 -9.71 8.79
CA GLY A 251 8.25 -11.17 8.87
C GLY A 251 6.85 -11.77 8.83
N ASP A 252 5.91 -11.24 9.60
CA ASP A 252 4.52 -11.69 9.63
C ASP A 252 3.82 -11.51 8.28
N ASN A 253 4.06 -10.39 7.60
CA ASN A 253 3.54 -10.13 6.26
C ASN A 253 4.13 -11.10 5.21
N MET A 254 5.45 -11.33 5.26
CA MET A 254 6.11 -12.31 4.39
C MET A 254 5.59 -13.72 4.63
N TRP A 255 5.33 -14.09 5.89
CA TRP A 255 4.83 -15.40 6.26
C TRP A 255 3.50 -15.72 5.58
N ALA A 256 2.57 -14.77 5.47
CA ALA A 256 1.29 -14.98 4.79
C ALA A 256 1.46 -15.40 3.31
N LEU A 257 2.51 -14.92 2.64
CA LEU A 257 2.81 -15.23 1.24
C LEU A 257 3.60 -16.54 1.08
N ILE A 258 4.45 -16.85 2.05
CA ILE A 258 5.35 -18.02 1.99
C ILE A 258 4.67 -19.27 2.54
N LYS A 259 3.81 -19.14 3.56
CA LYS A 259 3.13 -20.27 4.22
C LYS A 259 2.42 -21.21 3.23
N PRO A 260 1.64 -20.75 2.23
CA PRO A 260 1.03 -21.65 1.26
C PRO A 260 2.04 -22.47 0.44
N LYS A 261 3.24 -21.93 0.19
CA LYS A 261 4.34 -22.61 -0.52
C LYS A 261 5.03 -23.63 0.37
N ILE A 262 5.14 -23.37 1.67
CA ILE A 262 5.67 -24.33 2.65
C ILE A 262 4.65 -25.44 2.91
N ASP A 263 3.36 -25.11 2.99
CA ASP A 263 2.30 -26.10 3.21
C ASP A 263 2.11 -27.00 1.97
N THR A 264 2.46 -26.55 0.77
CA THR A 264 2.57 -27.42 -0.42
C THR A 264 3.79 -28.34 -0.37
N ILE A 265 4.92 -27.90 0.20
CA ILE A 265 6.07 -28.78 0.48
C ILE A 265 5.71 -29.86 1.52
N LYS A 266 4.81 -29.59 2.46
CA LYS A 266 4.31 -30.64 3.40
C LYS A 266 3.43 -31.69 2.72
N GLY A 267 2.93 -31.43 1.51
CA GLY A 267 2.18 -32.39 0.70
C GLY A 267 3.04 -33.25 -0.23
N GLU A 268 4.31 -32.88 -0.44
CA GLU A 268 5.26 -33.59 -1.29
C GLU A 268 6.49 -34.01 -0.45
N GLU A 269 6.51 -35.27 -0.01
CA GLU A 269 7.66 -35.98 0.57
C GLU A 269 8.42 -35.26 1.69
N GLY A 270 7.83 -35.21 2.89
CA GLY A 270 8.40 -34.49 4.03
C GLY A 270 8.36 -35.17 5.40
N ASN A 271 7.95 -36.44 5.51
CA ASN A 271 8.21 -37.24 6.71
C ASN A 271 9.31 -38.24 6.36
N LYS A 272 10.53 -38.08 6.91
CA LYS A 272 11.57 -39.12 6.92
C LYS A 272 11.16 -40.29 7.85
N GLY A 273 9.99 -40.87 7.58
CA GLY A 273 9.38 -41.88 8.43
C GLY A 273 8.23 -42.60 7.73
N ASP A 274 7.26 -41.90 7.15
CA ASP A 274 6.08 -42.57 6.57
C ASP A 274 6.29 -42.90 5.10
N ALA A 275 6.43 -44.18 4.79
CA ALA A 275 6.46 -44.72 3.44
C ALA A 275 5.04 -45.02 2.90
N GLY A 276 4.00 -44.59 3.62
CA GLY A 276 2.60 -44.60 3.18
C GLY A 276 1.79 -45.82 3.62
N ALA A 277 0.50 -45.83 3.28
CA ALA A 277 -0.39 -46.95 3.54
C ALA A 277 -0.34 -47.99 2.41
N ILE A 278 -0.27 -49.26 2.76
CA ILE A 278 -0.33 -50.40 1.85
C ILE A 278 -1.72 -51.02 1.92
N SER A 279 -2.51 -50.81 0.86
CA SER A 279 -3.87 -51.35 0.70
C SER A 279 -4.02 -52.30 -0.49
N ASP A 280 -2.97 -52.50 -1.29
CA ASP A 280 -2.99 -53.36 -2.48
C ASP A 280 -2.74 -54.83 -2.08
N THR A 281 -3.74 -55.69 -2.32
CA THR A 281 -3.69 -57.14 -2.02
C THR A 281 -2.79 -57.94 -2.98
N SER A 282 -2.11 -57.28 -3.91
CA SER A 282 -1.04 -57.89 -4.71
C SER A 282 0.36 -57.66 -4.12
N THR A 283 0.46 -56.92 -3.01
CA THR A 283 1.75 -56.54 -2.40
C THR A 283 2.60 -57.75 -2.03
N ASP A 284 3.83 -57.80 -2.54
CA ASP A 284 4.87 -58.74 -2.12
C ASP A 284 5.77 -58.08 -1.09
N PHE A 285 5.68 -58.52 0.16
CA PHE A 285 6.46 -57.96 1.26
C PHE A 285 7.97 -58.10 1.04
N ASN A 286 8.42 -59.00 0.16
CA ASN A 286 9.84 -59.13 -0.18
C ASN A 286 10.41 -57.90 -0.91
N ASN A 287 9.55 -57.10 -1.55
CA ASN A 287 9.93 -55.90 -2.31
C ASN A 287 10.07 -54.66 -1.41
N LEU A 288 9.51 -54.68 -0.19
CA LEU A 288 9.55 -53.58 0.76
C LEU A 288 10.92 -53.50 1.43
N THR A 289 11.87 -52.87 0.73
CA THR A 289 13.30 -52.94 1.09
C THR A 289 13.92 -51.57 1.40
N SER A 290 13.16 -50.51 1.17
CA SER A 290 13.52 -49.14 1.54
C SER A 290 13.21 -48.89 3.00
N GLU A 291 14.04 -48.09 3.66
CA GLU A 291 13.79 -47.69 5.05
C GLU A 291 12.49 -46.87 5.15
N GLY A 292 11.63 -47.20 6.12
CA GLY A 292 10.35 -46.51 6.33
C GLY A 292 9.37 -47.25 7.23
N HIS A 293 8.31 -46.54 7.60
CA HIS A 293 7.15 -46.99 8.38
C HIS A 293 5.94 -47.07 7.44
N TYR A 294 5.26 -48.22 7.43
CA TYR A 294 4.13 -48.49 6.54
C TYR A 294 2.90 -48.87 7.35
N ASP A 295 1.76 -48.26 7.02
CA ASP A 295 0.45 -48.63 7.55
C ASP A 295 -0.15 -49.75 6.68
N ILE A 296 -0.22 -50.97 7.21
CA ILE A 296 -0.67 -52.16 6.49
C ILE A 296 -2.17 -52.34 6.67
N ARG A 297 -2.93 -52.07 5.61
CA ARG A 297 -4.41 -52.11 5.58
C ARG A 297 -4.96 -53.30 4.80
N ILE A 298 -4.20 -54.39 4.78
CA ILE A 298 -4.56 -55.69 4.20
C ILE A 298 -4.26 -56.77 5.24
N SER A 299 -4.92 -57.91 5.16
CA SER A 299 -4.61 -59.11 5.94
C SER A 299 -3.32 -59.77 5.42
N PRO A 300 -2.15 -59.65 6.07
CA PRO A 300 -0.90 -60.06 5.44
C PRO A 300 -0.78 -61.57 5.20
N SER A 301 -1.48 -62.39 6.00
CA SER A 301 -1.48 -63.86 5.89
C SER A 301 -2.31 -64.40 4.72
N THR A 302 -3.31 -63.67 4.24
CA THR A 302 -4.26 -64.13 3.20
C THR A 302 -4.26 -63.26 1.96
N GLN A 303 -3.90 -61.98 2.09
CA GLN A 303 -3.89 -60.98 1.02
C GLN A 303 -2.47 -60.47 0.71
N GLY A 304 -1.49 -60.69 1.58
CA GLY A 304 -0.10 -60.28 1.34
C GLY A 304 0.77 -61.42 0.82
N LYS A 305 1.47 -61.24 -0.29
CA LYS A 305 2.46 -62.24 -0.72
C LYS A 305 3.71 -62.15 0.15
N ASN A 306 4.15 -63.29 0.68
CA ASN A 306 5.27 -63.39 1.63
C ASN A 306 5.09 -62.53 2.90
N GLY A 307 3.86 -62.21 3.29
CA GLY A 307 3.56 -61.45 4.50
C GLY A 307 3.73 -62.27 5.80
N PRO A 308 3.73 -61.62 6.97
CA PRO A 308 3.66 -62.31 8.26
C PRO A 308 2.35 -63.11 8.40
N LYS A 309 2.35 -64.11 9.29
CA LYS A 309 1.16 -64.94 9.57
C LYS A 309 0.17 -64.23 10.48
N ASP A 310 -0.19 -62.99 10.14
CA ASP A 310 -1.24 -62.23 10.84
C ASP A 310 -2.45 -62.03 9.93
N GLY A 311 -3.65 -62.14 10.48
CA GLY A 311 -4.91 -61.95 9.77
C GLY A 311 -5.35 -60.48 9.74
N ASP A 312 -4.83 -59.68 10.65
CA ASP A 312 -5.34 -58.33 10.90
C ASP A 312 -4.42 -57.25 10.31
N TRP A 313 -4.84 -55.99 10.42
CA TRP A 313 -4.07 -54.84 9.97
C TRP A 313 -2.92 -54.56 10.94
N GLY A 314 -2.01 -53.67 10.57
CA GLY A 314 -0.89 -53.38 11.45
C GLY A 314 0.12 -52.40 10.89
N LEU A 315 1.24 -52.26 11.59
CA LEU A 315 2.35 -51.40 11.21
C LEU A 315 3.52 -52.25 10.75
N LEU A 316 4.19 -51.85 9.68
CA LEU A 316 5.45 -52.47 9.24
C LEU A 316 6.58 -51.43 9.28
N ASP A 317 7.60 -51.73 10.06
CA ASP A 317 8.87 -51.00 10.06
C ASP A 317 9.87 -51.73 9.18
N VAL A 318 10.45 -51.02 8.22
CA VAL A 318 11.60 -51.48 7.43
C VAL A 318 12.81 -50.66 7.84
N LYS A 319 13.84 -51.32 8.38
CA LYS A 319 15.12 -50.69 8.76
C LYS A 319 16.23 -51.20 7.88
N VAL A 320 17.07 -50.29 7.39
CA VAL A 320 18.20 -50.61 6.51
C VAL A 320 19.49 -50.18 7.19
N ALA A 321 20.40 -51.14 7.43
CA ALA A 321 21.70 -50.88 8.04
C ALA A 321 22.80 -51.56 7.23
N GLY A 322 23.47 -50.79 6.37
CA GLY A 322 24.53 -51.28 5.49
C GLY A 322 24.05 -52.42 4.60
N ARG A 323 24.50 -53.64 4.92
CA ARG A 323 24.24 -54.87 4.15
C ARG A 323 22.97 -55.61 4.58
N MET A 324 22.25 -55.12 5.60
CA MET A 324 21.10 -55.80 6.20
C MET A 324 19.82 -54.97 6.07
N VAL A 325 18.72 -55.64 5.73
CA VAL A 325 17.37 -55.09 5.80
C VAL A 325 16.58 -55.90 6.82
N VAL A 326 15.90 -55.23 7.74
CA VAL A 326 15.05 -55.83 8.78
C VAL A 326 13.63 -55.33 8.59
N GLN A 327 12.68 -56.25 8.63
CA GLN A 327 11.26 -55.94 8.65
C GLN A 327 10.68 -56.36 9.99
N THR A 328 9.98 -55.44 10.66
CA THR A 328 9.26 -55.69 11.91
C THR A 328 7.81 -55.30 11.71
N TYR A 329 6.89 -56.25 11.82
CA TYR A 329 5.47 -56.03 11.73
C TYR A 329 4.85 -56.09 13.12
N TYR A 330 3.95 -55.15 13.41
CA TYR A 330 3.19 -55.05 14.65
C TYR A 330 1.70 -55.15 14.28
N GLY A 331 1.04 -56.24 14.67
CA GLY A 331 -0.39 -56.44 14.46
C GLY A 331 -1.22 -55.57 15.40
N ASP A 332 -2.34 -55.03 14.91
CA ASP A 332 -3.17 -54.06 15.63
C ASP A 332 -4.07 -54.68 16.71
N ALA A 333 -4.66 -55.86 16.45
CA ALA A 333 -5.70 -56.45 17.28
C ALA A 333 -5.15 -57.42 18.34
N ASN A 334 -4.11 -58.18 17.98
CA ASN A 334 -3.62 -59.29 18.79
C ASN A 334 -2.25 -59.02 19.45
N ALA A 335 -1.72 -57.79 19.30
CA ALA A 335 -0.39 -57.39 19.76
C ALA A 335 0.75 -58.33 19.31
N ASN A 336 0.54 -59.07 18.21
CA ASN A 336 1.55 -59.95 17.65
C ASN A 336 2.66 -59.11 17.02
N VAL A 337 3.91 -59.48 17.28
CA VAL A 337 5.05 -58.87 16.59
C VAL A 337 5.77 -59.92 15.77
N TYR A 338 5.99 -59.66 14.50
CA TYR A 338 6.73 -60.53 13.60
C TYR A 338 7.98 -59.82 13.11
N VAL A 339 9.11 -60.53 13.05
CA VAL A 339 10.34 -59.96 12.50
C VAL A 339 10.94 -60.90 11.46
N ARG A 340 11.58 -60.34 10.46
CA ARG A 340 12.46 -61.06 9.54
C ARG A 340 13.56 -60.16 9.02
N ASN A 341 14.55 -60.74 8.36
CA ASN A 341 15.66 -59.99 7.81
C ASN A 341 16.20 -60.65 6.53
N ARG A 342 16.93 -59.86 5.75
CA ARG A 342 17.80 -60.35 4.69
C ARG A 342 19.15 -59.66 4.77
N ARG A 343 20.20 -60.33 4.30
CA ARG A 343 21.56 -59.79 4.24
C ARG A 343 22.05 -59.91 2.80
N ASP A 344 22.72 -58.91 2.27
CA ASP A 344 23.39 -59.01 0.96
C ASP A 344 22.47 -59.30 -0.24
N GLY A 345 21.20 -58.89 -0.15
CA GLY A 345 20.20 -59.23 -1.17
C GLY A 345 19.89 -60.74 -1.24
N SER A 346 20.29 -61.51 -0.23
CA SER A 346 19.95 -62.92 -0.11
C SER A 346 18.44 -63.14 0.05
N THR A 347 18.02 -64.40 -0.01
CA THR A 347 16.67 -64.81 0.37
C THR A 347 16.31 -64.30 1.76
N TRP A 348 15.06 -63.84 1.93
CA TRP A 348 14.51 -63.44 3.21
C TRP A 348 14.46 -64.61 4.19
N THR A 349 14.76 -64.37 5.46
CA THR A 349 14.44 -65.32 6.52
C THR A 349 12.92 -65.45 6.66
N ALA A 350 12.46 -66.60 7.15
CA ALA A 350 11.05 -66.77 7.48
C ALA A 350 10.64 -65.76 8.55
N TRP A 351 9.40 -65.28 8.47
CA TRP A 351 8.80 -64.50 9.54
C TRP A 351 8.78 -65.32 10.83
N ARG A 352 9.34 -64.76 11.91
CA ARG A 352 9.27 -65.33 13.25
C ARG A 352 8.42 -64.42 14.13
N SER A 353 7.49 -65.02 14.88
CA SER A 353 6.77 -64.33 15.95
C SER A 353 7.74 -64.03 17.10
N VAL A 354 7.60 -62.84 17.70
CA VAL A 354 8.36 -62.37 18.84
C VAL A 354 7.38 -62.13 19.98
N THR A 355 7.57 -62.85 21.08
CA THR A 355 6.92 -62.61 22.37
C THR A 355 7.88 -61.84 23.26
N PHE A 356 7.42 -60.75 23.85
CA PHE A 356 8.21 -59.94 24.80
C PHE A 356 8.00 -60.37 26.24
#